data_AF-C5LAR4-F1
#
_entry.id   AF-C5LAR4-F1
#
_cell.length_a   1.000
_cell.length_b   1.000
_cell.length_c   1.000
_cell.angle_alpha   90.00
_cell.angle_beta   90.00
_cell.angle_gamma   90.00
#
_symmetry.space_group_name_H-M   'P 1'
#
loop_
_entity.id
_entity.type
_entity.pdbx_description
1 polymer ?
#
loop_
_entity_poly.entity_id
_entity_poly.type
_entity_poly.pdbx_seq_one_letter_code
_entity_poly.pdbx_strand_id
1 'polypeptide(L)'
;MRGWTRGGENKFVGTSLWQTVRRLVVIGELEEARKLLTKLKVLPEYERRWWKVAVDALVEAGRFSELAQMAGSSASGGPPIGFEPIVALLLENQQFDLAKGLIGRCKDMEQVASFYETLGMREEAMKAQQLAEQQRRSIGGSGSILTGWSSTIAGAVMRGGFTRS
;
A
#
# COMPACT_ATOMS: atom_id res chain seq x y z
N MET A 1 13.07 29.93 -3.15
CA MET A 1 12.55 30.47 -1.87
C MET A 1 11.61 29.43 -1.27
N ARG A 2 11.75 29.08 0.01
CA ARG A 2 10.94 28.03 0.68
C ARG A 2 9.55 28.57 1.03
N GLY A 3 8.49 27.80 0.83
CA GLY A 3 7.10 28.29 0.93
C GLY A 3 6.63 28.70 2.33
N TRP A 4 7.33 28.27 3.37
CA TRP A 4 6.91 28.31 4.78
C TRP A 4 7.70 29.35 5.59
N THR A 5 8.64 30.04 4.92
CA THR A 5 9.23 31.28 5.41
C THR A 5 8.45 32.53 4.96
N ARG A 6 7.43 32.39 4.08
CA ARG A 6 6.49 33.49 3.79
C ARG A 6 5.51 33.59 4.95
N GLY A 7 5.71 34.62 5.78
CA GLY A 7 4.99 34.84 7.03
C GLY A 7 3.48 34.90 6.87
N GLY A 8 2.79 34.25 7.80
CA GLY A 8 1.33 34.22 7.94
C GLY A 8 0.82 32.79 8.13
N GLU A 9 0.32 32.47 9.32
CA GLU A 9 -0.63 31.36 9.63
C GLU A 9 -0.12 29.92 9.79
N ASN A 10 1.15 29.60 9.56
CA ASN A 10 1.66 28.25 9.84
C ASN A 10 2.19 28.10 11.28
N LYS A 11 1.27 28.04 12.25
CA LYS A 11 1.60 27.73 13.66
C LYS A 11 2.01 26.27 13.83
N PHE A 12 3.31 26.00 13.94
CA PHE A 12 3.85 24.66 14.21
C PHE A 12 4.17 24.41 15.69
N VAL A 13 4.26 25.47 16.49
CA VAL A 13 4.59 25.35 17.92
C VAL A 13 3.34 24.88 18.69
N GLY A 14 3.48 23.81 19.47
CA GLY A 14 2.42 23.23 20.29
C GLY A 14 1.60 22.13 19.59
N THR A 15 1.91 21.79 18.33
CA THR A 15 1.28 20.66 17.63
C THR A 15 2.05 19.37 17.87
N SER A 16 1.35 18.23 17.83
CA SER A 16 2.00 16.92 17.85
C SER A 16 2.81 16.71 16.57
N LEU A 17 3.81 15.82 16.62
CA LEU A 17 4.67 15.52 15.47
C LEU A 17 3.87 15.23 14.19
N TRP A 18 2.84 14.39 14.29
CA TRP A 18 2.02 14.00 13.13
C TRP A 18 1.16 15.14 12.59
N GLN A 19 0.72 16.08 13.45
CA GLN A 19 0.03 17.28 13.01
C GLN A 19 0.97 18.25 12.30
N THR A 20 2.20 18.40 12.81
CA THR A 20 3.26 19.15 12.13
C THR A 20 3.56 18.54 10.76
N VAL A 21 3.75 17.22 10.69
CA VAL A 21 3.99 16.50 9.43
C VAL A 21 2.85 16.72 8.44
N ARG A 22 1.59 16.49 8.85
CA ARG A 22 0.42 16.72 8.00
C ARG A 22 0.40 18.14 7.43
N ARG A 23 0.63 19.14 8.27
CA ARG A 23 0.65 20.55 7.86
C ARG A 23 1.78 20.85 6.87
N LEU A 24 2.97 20.27 7.04
CA LEU A 24 4.05 20.38 6.07
C LEU A 24 3.68 19.80 4.70
N VAL A 25 3.01 18.65 4.69
CA VAL A 25 2.52 18.06 3.43
C VAL A 25 1.48 18.95 2.76
N VAL A 26 0.54 19.52 3.51
CA VAL A 26 -0.48 20.45 2.97
C VAL A 26 0.15 21.71 2.37
N ILE A 27 1.19 22.28 3.00
CA ILE A 27 1.91 23.46 2.47
C ILE A 27 2.76 23.11 1.24
N GLY A 28 2.95 21.81 0.98
CA GLY A 28 3.62 21.32 -0.20
C GLY A 28 5.07 20.91 -0.02
N GLU A 29 5.39 20.55 1.21
CA GLU A 29 6.76 20.47 1.68
C GLU A 29 7.06 19.07 2.18
N LEU A 30 6.75 18.12 1.29
CA LEU A 30 6.82 16.68 1.49
C LEU A 30 8.24 16.23 1.88
N GLU A 31 9.26 16.79 1.22
CA GLU A 31 10.66 16.45 1.44
C GLU A 31 11.13 16.79 2.85
N GLU A 32 10.74 17.96 3.36
CA GLU A 32 11.14 18.37 4.69
C GLU A 32 10.29 17.68 5.78
N ALA A 33 9.01 17.39 5.49
CA ALA A 33 8.22 16.50 6.34
C ALA A 33 8.90 15.13 6.50
N ARG A 34 9.45 14.59 5.41
CA ARG A 34 10.22 13.34 5.41
C ARG A 34 11.54 13.49 6.16
N LYS A 35 12.31 14.56 5.94
CA LYS A 35 13.55 14.85 6.69
C LYS A 35 13.30 14.96 8.19
N LEU A 36 12.20 15.57 8.61
CA LEU A 36 11.81 15.67 10.02
C LEU A 36 11.64 14.29 10.65
N LEU A 37 10.92 13.39 9.97
CA LEU A 37 10.73 12.01 10.44
C LEU A 37 12.03 11.20 10.45
N THR A 38 12.90 11.37 9.45
CA THR A 38 14.22 10.73 9.41
C THR A 38 15.10 11.17 10.57
N LYS A 39 15.13 12.48 10.87
CA LYS A 39 15.90 13.03 12.01
C LYS A 39 15.45 12.45 13.35
N LEU A 40 14.15 12.17 13.48
CA LEU A 40 13.55 11.58 14.67
C LEU A 40 13.57 10.04 14.66
N LYS A 41 14.15 9.41 13.61
CA LYS A 41 14.24 7.96 13.41
C LYS A 41 12.89 7.22 13.43
N VAL A 42 11.81 7.91 13.04
CA VAL A 42 10.43 7.40 13.15
C VAL A 42 10.03 6.50 11.96
N LEU A 43 10.76 6.52 10.86
CA LEU A 43 10.27 5.96 9.60
C LEU A 43 10.08 4.42 9.56
N PRO A 44 10.95 3.55 10.11
CA PRO A 44 10.80 2.10 9.92
C PRO A 44 9.53 1.55 10.56
N GLU A 45 9.21 1.99 11.77
CA GLU A 45 8.05 1.49 12.53
C GLU A 45 6.73 2.14 12.09
N TYR A 46 6.79 3.37 11.57
CA TYR A 46 5.61 4.19 11.29
C TYR A 46 5.39 4.49 9.81
N GLU A 47 6.07 3.77 8.91
CA GLU A 47 5.95 3.97 7.45
C GLU A 47 4.49 3.92 6.98
N ARG A 48 3.72 2.93 7.44
CA ARG A 48 2.28 2.83 7.13
C ARG A 48 1.49 4.06 7.59
N ARG A 49 1.85 4.64 8.75
CA ARG A 49 1.18 5.83 9.29
C ARG A 49 1.54 7.08 8.50
N TRP A 50 2.81 7.22 8.11
CA TRP A 50 3.28 8.25 7.20
C TRP A 50 2.48 8.24 5.90
N TRP A 51 2.35 7.07 5.25
CA TRP A 51 1.61 6.97 3.99
C TRP A 51 0.16 7.40 4.12
N LYS A 52 -0.55 6.98 5.18
CA LYS A 52 -1.93 7.45 5.41
C LYS A 52 -2.00 8.97 5.57
N VAL A 53 -1.18 9.54 6.45
CA VAL A 53 -1.17 10.99 6.71
C VAL A 53 -0.78 11.79 5.47
N ALA A 54 0.20 11.31 4.70
CA ALA A 54 0.66 11.98 3.50
C ALA A 54 -0.40 11.92 2.39
N VAL A 55 -1.03 10.77 2.17
CA VAL A 55 -2.12 10.61 1.19
C VAL A 55 -3.29 11.53 1.54
N ASP A 56 -3.78 11.46 2.79
CA ASP A 56 -4.91 12.29 3.23
C ASP A 56 -4.60 13.79 3.07
N ALA A 57 -3.39 14.22 3.47
CA ALA A 57 -2.96 15.62 3.35
C ALA A 57 -2.79 16.08 1.90
N LEU A 58 -2.27 15.21 1.01
CA LEU A 58 -2.09 15.55 -0.40
C LEU A 58 -3.43 15.65 -1.13
N VAL A 59 -4.38 14.78 -0.81
CA VAL A 59 -5.75 14.83 -1.35
C VAL A 59 -6.45 16.11 -0.88
N GLU A 60 -6.37 16.42 0.42
CA GLU A 60 -6.92 17.66 0.99
C GLU A 60 -6.31 18.92 0.35
N ALA A 61 -5.02 18.90 0.05
CA ALA A 61 -4.34 20.01 -0.61
C ALA A 61 -4.54 20.05 -2.13
N GLY A 62 -5.23 19.06 -2.73
CA GLY A 62 -5.39 18.93 -4.18
C GLY A 62 -4.08 18.66 -4.94
N ARG A 63 -3.04 18.18 -4.24
CA ARG A 63 -1.67 17.99 -4.76
C ARG A 63 -1.48 16.58 -5.31
N PHE A 64 -2.31 16.21 -6.28
CA PHE A 64 -2.34 14.86 -6.86
C PHE A 64 -1.08 14.50 -7.66
N SER A 65 -0.40 15.48 -8.26
CA SER A 65 0.86 15.26 -8.97
C SER A 65 1.98 14.78 -8.05
N GLU A 66 2.06 15.33 -6.84
CA GLU A 66 3.02 14.92 -5.82
C GLU A 66 2.66 13.56 -5.22
N LEU A 67 1.38 13.27 -5.06
CA LEU A 67 0.90 11.94 -4.67
C LEU A 67 1.35 10.87 -5.68
N ALA A 68 1.19 11.14 -6.98
CA ALA A 68 1.64 10.24 -8.04
C ALA A 68 3.17 10.08 -8.07
N GLN A 69 3.92 11.16 -7.86
CA GLN A 69 5.39 11.10 -7.76
C GLN A 69 5.86 10.33 -6.52
N MET A 70 5.20 10.52 -5.38
CA MET A 70 5.51 9.82 -4.14
C MET A 70 5.26 8.31 -4.29
N ALA A 71 4.11 7.93 -4.86
CA ALA A 71 3.81 6.54 -5.19
C ALA A 71 4.80 5.96 -6.20
N GLY A 72 5.15 6.74 -7.24
CA GLY A 72 6.01 6.33 -8.33
C GLY A 72 7.49 6.15 -7.95
N SER A 73 7.98 6.97 -7.01
CA SER A 73 9.38 7.01 -6.56
C SER A 73 9.65 6.19 -5.30
N SER A 74 8.66 5.41 -4.82
CA SER A 74 8.84 4.62 -3.61
C SER A 74 9.91 3.54 -3.82
N ALA A 75 11.06 3.72 -3.14
CA ALA A 75 12.21 2.81 -3.22
C ALA A 75 11.91 1.38 -2.74
N SER A 76 10.83 1.19 -1.98
CA SER A 76 10.39 -0.10 -1.41
C SER A 76 9.49 -0.91 -2.36
N GLY A 77 9.41 -0.56 -3.64
CA GLY A 77 8.61 -1.30 -4.62
C GLY A 77 7.10 -0.99 -4.57
N GLY A 78 6.72 0.08 -3.87
CA GLY A 78 5.35 0.59 -3.81
C GLY A 78 4.97 1.09 -2.41
N PRO A 79 3.80 1.73 -2.29
CA PRO A 79 3.23 2.08 -0.98
C PRO A 79 2.79 0.83 -0.21
N PRO A 80 2.97 0.77 1.13
CA PRO A 80 2.51 -0.34 1.97
C PRO A 80 0.99 -0.47 2.03
N ILE A 81 0.26 0.52 1.53
CA ILE A 81 -1.20 0.51 1.39
C ILE A 81 -1.68 -0.05 0.03
N GLY A 82 -0.78 -0.31 -0.92
CA GLY A 82 -1.12 -0.66 -2.30
C GLY A 82 -1.33 0.57 -3.20
N PHE A 83 -1.25 0.35 -4.51
CA PHE A 83 -1.50 1.40 -5.51
C PHE A 83 -2.99 1.59 -5.76
N GLU A 84 -3.77 0.53 -5.53
CA GLU A 84 -5.21 0.43 -5.72
C GLU A 84 -6.00 1.54 -5.00
N PRO A 85 -5.83 1.78 -3.68
CA PRO A 85 -6.56 2.86 -3.00
C PRO A 85 -6.14 4.25 -3.49
N ILE A 86 -4.89 4.41 -3.94
CA ILE A 86 -4.41 5.69 -4.48
C ILE A 86 -5.06 5.97 -5.83
N VAL A 87 -5.16 4.95 -6.70
CA VAL A 87 -5.83 5.06 -8.00
C VAL A 87 -7.32 5.37 -7.82
N ALA A 88 -8.01 4.70 -6.91
CA ALA A 88 -9.41 4.97 -6.61
C ALA A 88 -9.63 6.46 -6.21
N LEU A 89 -8.80 6.97 -5.29
CA LEU A 89 -8.85 8.39 -4.89
C LEU A 89 -8.58 9.35 -6.05
N LEU A 90 -7.66 9.01 -6.96
CA LEU A 90 -7.38 9.84 -8.14
C LEU A 90 -8.57 9.86 -9.11
N LEU A 91 -9.24 8.72 -9.31
CA LEU A 91 -10.43 8.63 -10.16
C LEU A 91 -11.60 9.41 -9.56
N GLU A 92 -11.83 9.31 -8.25
CA GLU A 92 -12.87 10.09 -7.53
C GLU A 92 -12.65 11.60 -7.66
N ASN A 93 -11.38 12.05 -7.69
CA ASN A 93 -11.01 13.45 -7.87
C ASN A 93 -10.82 13.86 -9.35
N GLN A 94 -11.32 13.05 -10.30
CA GLN A 94 -11.28 13.30 -11.74
C GLN A 94 -9.86 13.46 -12.33
N GLN A 95 -8.84 12.91 -11.66
CA GLN A 95 -7.44 12.96 -12.10
C GLN A 95 -7.11 11.74 -12.99
N PHE A 96 -7.78 11.63 -14.13
CA PHE A 96 -7.73 10.46 -15.00
C PHE A 96 -6.33 10.21 -15.59
N ASP A 97 -5.60 11.25 -16.00
CA ASP A 97 -4.24 11.12 -16.56
C ASP A 97 -3.24 10.53 -15.56
N LEU A 98 -3.31 10.99 -14.30
CA LEU A 98 -2.45 10.50 -13.22
C LEU A 98 -2.83 9.07 -12.81
N ALA A 99 -4.12 8.77 -12.74
CA ALA A 99 -4.63 7.43 -12.46
C ALA A 99 -4.11 6.43 -13.50
N LYS A 100 -4.18 6.76 -14.79
CA LYS A 100 -3.72 5.90 -15.89
C LYS A 100 -2.25 5.50 -15.76
N GLY A 101 -1.38 6.42 -15.34
CA GLY A 101 0.04 6.15 -15.13
C GLY A 101 0.33 5.18 -13.97
N LEU A 102 -0.61 5.04 -13.03
CA LEU A 102 -0.46 4.22 -11.83
C LEU A 102 -1.18 2.86 -11.93
N ILE A 103 -2.25 2.75 -12.72
CA ILE A 103 -3.02 1.51 -12.90
C ILE A 103 -2.12 0.33 -13.30
N GLY A 104 -1.14 0.55 -14.18
CA GLY A 104 -0.21 -0.50 -14.63
C GLY A 104 0.73 -1.04 -13.54
N ARG A 105 0.76 -0.43 -12.35
CA ARG A 105 1.56 -0.88 -11.20
C ARG A 105 0.74 -1.59 -10.12
N CYS A 106 -0.58 -1.61 -10.26
CA CYS A 106 -1.46 -2.37 -9.36
C CYS A 106 -1.22 -3.88 -9.51
N LYS A 107 -1.33 -4.61 -8.41
CA LYS A 107 -1.12 -6.07 -8.41
C LYS A 107 -2.42 -6.81 -8.69
N ASP A 108 -3.54 -6.25 -8.27
CA ASP A 108 -4.86 -6.83 -8.46
C ASP A 108 -5.42 -6.50 -9.85
N MET A 109 -5.41 -7.49 -10.73
CA MET A 109 -5.88 -7.34 -12.12
C MET A 109 -7.42 -7.17 -12.22
N GLU A 110 -8.19 -7.64 -11.24
CA GLU A 110 -9.66 -7.47 -11.24
C GLU A 110 -10.04 -6.01 -10.96
N GLN A 111 -9.34 -5.39 -10.00
CA GLN A 111 -9.52 -3.96 -9.72
C GLN A 111 -9.01 -3.10 -10.87
N VAL A 112 -7.88 -3.48 -11.49
CA VAL A 112 -7.37 -2.82 -12.70
C VAL A 112 -8.39 -2.82 -13.84
N ALA A 113 -9.06 -3.94 -14.08
CA ALA A 113 -10.14 -4.01 -15.07
C ALA A 113 -11.28 -3.03 -14.77
N SER A 114 -11.68 -2.96 -13.51
CA SER A 114 -12.75 -2.06 -13.05
C SER A 114 -12.35 -0.58 -13.20
N PHE A 115 -11.08 -0.25 -12.96
CA PHE A 115 -10.54 1.09 -13.17
C PHE A 115 -10.47 1.47 -14.65
N TYR A 116 -10.04 0.56 -15.53
CA TYR A 116 -10.04 0.81 -16.98
C TYR A 116 -11.46 0.96 -17.55
N GLU A 117 -12.43 0.23 -17.01
CA GLU A 117 -13.84 0.40 -17.38
C GLU A 117 -14.37 1.78 -16.96
N THR A 118 -14.03 2.22 -15.75
CA THR A 118 -14.37 3.57 -15.26
C THR A 118 -13.74 4.67 -16.13
N LEU A 119 -12.57 4.42 -16.72
CA LEU A 119 -11.90 5.32 -17.67
C LEU A 119 -12.45 5.25 -19.11
N GLY A 120 -13.44 4.38 -19.38
CA GLY A 120 -13.97 4.15 -20.72
C GLY A 120 -13.02 3.39 -21.66
N MET A 121 -11.92 2.84 -21.13
CA MET A 121 -10.88 2.14 -21.88
C MET A 121 -11.21 0.65 -22.03
N ARG A 122 -12.27 0.37 -22.80
CA ARG A 122 -12.89 -0.96 -22.88
C ARG A 122 -11.95 -2.08 -23.36
N GLU A 123 -11.03 -1.79 -24.27
CA GLU A 123 -10.05 -2.77 -24.76
C GLU A 123 -9.01 -3.15 -23.71
N GLU A 124 -8.55 -2.18 -22.92
CA GLU A 124 -7.57 -2.40 -21.86
C GLU A 124 -8.22 -3.11 -20.66
N ALA A 125 -9.47 -2.77 -20.34
CA ALA A 125 -10.29 -3.47 -19.35
C ALA A 125 -10.45 -4.95 -19.72
N MET A 126 -10.76 -5.25 -20.99
CA MET A 126 -10.96 -6.63 -21.44
C MET A 126 -9.67 -7.45 -21.37
N LYS A 127 -8.52 -6.85 -21.73
CA LYS A 127 -7.20 -7.50 -21.57
C LYS A 127 -6.88 -7.77 -20.11
N ALA A 128 -7.14 -6.83 -19.21
CA ALA A 128 -6.93 -7.00 -17.78
C ALA A 128 -7.83 -8.11 -17.19
N GLN A 129 -9.10 -8.18 -17.60
CA GLN A 129 -10.02 -9.27 -17.20
C GLN A 129 -9.51 -10.64 -17.66
N GLN A 130 -9.05 -10.74 -18.91
CA GLN A 130 -8.49 -11.99 -19.43
C GLN A 130 -7.25 -12.44 -18.64
N LEU A 131 -6.38 -11.49 -18.25
CA LEU A 131 -5.22 -11.77 -17.40
C LEU A 131 -5.62 -12.19 -15.99
N ALA A 132 -6.59 -11.52 -15.37
CA ALA A 132 -7.14 -11.88 -14.07
C ALA A 132 -7.71 -13.32 -14.10
N GLU A 133 -8.45 -13.66 -15.15
CA GLU A 133 -9.04 -14.98 -15.30
C GLU A 133 -7.99 -16.06 -15.61
N GLN A 134 -6.93 -15.74 -16.34
CA GLN A 134 -5.78 -16.63 -16.51
C GLN A 134 -5.06 -16.90 -15.19
N GLN A 135 -4.83 -15.87 -14.36
CA GLN A 135 -4.25 -16.04 -13.03
C GLN A 135 -5.14 -16.92 -12.12
N ARG A 136 -6.47 -16.73 -12.20
CA ARG A 136 -7.43 -17.56 -11.47
C ARG A 136 -7.41 -19.02 -11.94
N ARG A 137 -7.34 -19.24 -13.26
CA ARG A 137 -7.23 -20.58 -13.86
C ARG A 137 -5.90 -21.27 -13.53
N SER A 138 -4.79 -20.53 -13.46
CA SER A 138 -3.50 -21.10 -13.08
C SER A 138 -3.42 -21.48 -11.59
N ILE A 139 -4.03 -20.69 -10.71
CA ILE A 139 -4.13 -21.00 -9.27
C ILE A 139 -5.10 -22.17 -9.01
N GLY A 140 -6.11 -22.35 -9.87
CA GLY A 140 -7.02 -23.51 -9.83
C GLY A 140 -6.43 -24.85 -10.29
N GLY A 141 -5.16 -24.88 -10.72
CA GLY A 141 -4.49 -26.08 -11.27
C GLY A 141 -3.49 -26.77 -10.34
N SER A 142 -3.33 -26.34 -9.09
CA SER A 142 -2.43 -26.96 -8.11
C SER A 142 -3.09 -27.06 -6.74
N GLY A 143 -4.07 -27.96 -6.67
CA GLY A 143 -4.68 -28.43 -5.43
C GLY A 143 -4.73 -29.97 -5.39
N SER A 144 -3.68 -30.62 -5.89
CA SER A 144 -3.46 -32.06 -5.69
C SER A 144 -2.70 -32.24 -4.36
N ILE A 145 -3.40 -32.88 -3.41
CA ILE A 145 -2.89 -33.78 -2.37
C ILE A 145 -1.74 -33.27 -1.47
N LEU A 146 -2.09 -32.68 -0.32
CA LEU A 146 -1.38 -32.91 0.94
C LEU A 146 -2.38 -33.24 2.05
N THR A 147 -3.18 -34.27 1.82
CA THR A 147 -3.63 -35.13 2.92
C THR A 147 -2.47 -36.05 3.29
N GLY A 148 -1.98 -35.97 4.53
CA GLY A 148 -1.32 -37.10 5.17
C GLY A 148 0.21 -37.07 5.22
N TRP A 149 0.77 -36.24 6.10
CA TRP A 149 1.89 -36.64 6.96
C TRP A 149 1.69 -35.99 8.34
N SER A 150 0.85 -36.60 9.16
CA SER A 150 1.08 -36.58 10.60
C SER A 150 1.39 -38.00 10.99
N SER A 151 2.67 -38.21 11.28
CA SER A 151 3.30 -39.50 11.57
C SER A 151 2.50 -40.31 12.59
N THR A 152 2.32 -41.58 12.25
CA THR A 152 2.09 -42.70 13.16
C THR A 152 2.98 -42.57 14.39
N ILE A 153 2.41 -42.16 15.52
CA ILE A 153 2.89 -42.58 16.83
C ILE A 153 1.87 -43.60 17.32
N ALA A 154 1.99 -44.81 16.79
CA ALA A 154 1.34 -45.99 17.31
C ALA A 154 2.41 -46.92 17.86
N GLY A 155 2.39 -47.08 19.19
CA GLY A 155 2.70 -48.36 19.81
C GLY A 155 4.12 -48.57 20.32
N ALA A 156 4.28 -48.43 21.63
CA ALA A 156 4.81 -49.53 22.45
C ALA A 156 4.48 -49.28 23.93
N VAL A 157 3.24 -49.59 24.31
CA VAL A 157 2.93 -49.95 25.70
C VAL A 157 3.27 -51.44 25.84
N MET A 158 4.34 -51.77 26.54
CA MET A 158 4.52 -53.11 27.08
C MET A 158 4.54 -53.02 28.61
N ARG A 159 3.51 -53.64 29.20
CA ARG A 159 3.48 -54.02 30.60
C ARG A 159 4.33 -55.28 30.81
N GLY A 160 4.99 -55.34 31.95
CA GLY A 160 5.64 -56.52 32.53
C GLY A 160 6.74 -55.99 33.45
N GLY A 161 6.61 -55.91 34.78
CA GLY A 161 5.98 -56.86 35.68
C GLY A 161 7.01 -57.93 36.10
N PHE A 162 8.03 -57.59 36.90
CA PHE A 162 8.66 -58.55 37.81
C PHE A 162 9.53 -57.89 38.89
N THR A 163 9.67 -58.61 40.00
CA THR A 163 10.01 -58.21 41.38
C THR A 163 11.49 -58.35 41.76
N ARG A 164 11.85 -57.68 42.87
CA ARG A 164 12.84 -58.02 43.93
C ARG A 164 14.29 -58.34 43.54
N SER A 165 15.22 -57.64 44.19
CA SER A 165 15.92 -58.14 45.38
C SER A 165 16.46 -56.97 46.21
#